data_AF-A0A850NU93-F1
#
_entry.id   AF-A0A850NU93-F1
#
_cell.length_a   1.000
_cell.length_b   1.000
_cell.length_c   1.000
_cell.angle_alpha   90.00
_cell.angle_beta   90.00
_cell.angle_gamma   90.00
#
_symmetry.space_group_name_H-M   'P 1'
#
loop_
_entity.id
_entity.type
_entity.pdbx_description
1 polymer ?
#
loop_
_entity_poly.entity_id
_entity_poly.type
_entity_poly.pdbx_seq_one_letter_code
_entity_poly.pdbx_strand_id
1 'polypeptide(L)'
;VLATFRAGQGEGAAGLAEPPPTIAGERLADDLCLLIDADMRAQWASFTGPKAALAGVDDALITRAHAFACFGDALRQIPGGHLLPLTAPRLCADAILALGAGL
;
A
#
# COMPACT_ATOMS: atom_id res chain seq x y z
N VAL A 1 -2.53 -0.77 2.98
CA VAL A 1 -2.48 0.69 2.78
C VAL A 1 -2.43 0.95 1.28
N LEU A 2 -3.55 1.35 0.68
CA LEU A 2 -3.50 1.96 -0.65
C LEU A 2 -3.01 3.38 -0.42
N ALA A 3 -1.69 3.57 -0.49
CA ALA A 3 -1.15 4.91 -0.62
C ALA A 3 -1.47 5.36 -2.05
N THR A 4 -2.61 6.02 -2.25
CA THR A 4 -2.81 6.84 -3.44
C THR A 4 -1.89 8.04 -3.31
N PHE A 5 -0.63 7.85 -3.70
CA PHE A 5 0.21 8.99 -4.07
C PHE A 5 -0.52 9.69 -5.20
N ARG A 6 -1.07 10.87 -4.94
CA ARG A 6 -1.44 11.78 -6.01
C ARG A 6 -0.15 12.10 -6.74
N ALA A 7 0.09 11.43 -7.87
CA ALA A 7 1.02 11.91 -8.85
C ALA A 7 0.57 13.35 -9.16
N GLY A 8 1.42 14.32 -8.79
CA GLY A 8 1.26 15.67 -9.31
C GLY A 8 1.10 15.55 -10.83
N GLN A 9 0.09 16.20 -11.38
CA GLN A 9 -0.25 16.08 -12.80
C GLN A 9 0.96 16.47 -13.66
N GLY A 10 1.66 15.47 -14.16
CA GLY A 10 2.71 15.55 -15.15
C GLY A 10 2.60 14.29 -15.98
N GLU A 11 2.20 14.44 -17.23
CA GLU A 11 2.07 13.32 -18.17
C GLU A 11 3.43 12.63 -18.32
N GLY A 12 3.53 11.35 -17.98
CA GLY A 12 4.76 10.59 -18.17
C GLY A 12 4.77 9.25 -17.45
N ALA A 13 5.01 8.19 -18.21
CA ALA A 13 5.11 6.80 -17.78
C ALA A 13 6.02 6.58 -16.57
N ALA A 14 5.60 5.69 -15.64
CA ALA A 14 6.41 4.88 -14.72
C ALA A 14 7.80 5.42 -14.31
N GLY A 15 7.88 6.71 -14.02
CA GLY A 15 9.08 7.41 -13.57
C GLY A 15 8.67 8.18 -12.33
N LEU A 16 9.19 7.77 -11.19
CA LEU A 16 9.05 8.56 -9.97
C LEU A 16 9.65 9.92 -10.29
N ALA A 17 8.82 10.98 -10.27
CA ALA A 17 9.29 12.34 -10.42
C ALA A 17 10.48 12.56 -9.47
N GLU A 18 11.50 13.27 -9.94
CA GLU A 18 12.66 13.57 -9.11
C GLU A 18 12.17 14.25 -7.83
N PRO A 19 12.52 13.73 -6.64
CA PRO A 19 12.00 14.27 -5.40
C PRO A 19 12.38 15.75 -5.31
N PRO A 20 11.48 16.62 -4.83
CA PRO A 20 11.79 18.03 -4.69
C PRO A 20 13.07 18.20 -3.86
N PRO A 21 13.91 19.20 -4.18
CA PRO A 21 15.21 19.37 -3.52
C PRO A 21 15.10 19.67 -2.03
N THR A 22 13.90 19.99 -1.55
CA THR A 22 13.59 20.23 -0.14
C THR A 22 12.30 19.53 0.28
N ILE A 23 12.32 18.97 1.49
CA ILE A 23 11.13 18.43 2.14
C ILE A 23 10.25 19.62 2.57
N ALA A 24 9.03 19.70 2.05
CA ALA A 24 8.05 20.69 2.48
C ALA A 24 7.46 20.26 3.84
N GLY A 25 8.07 20.74 4.94
CA GLY A 25 7.79 20.28 6.29
C GLY A 25 6.32 20.35 6.73
N GLU A 26 5.63 21.46 6.43
CA GLU A 26 4.20 21.63 6.77
C GLU A 26 3.32 20.61 6.04
N ARG A 27 3.53 20.45 4.73
CA ARG A 27 2.77 19.47 3.94
C ARG A 27 3.05 18.03 4.40
N LEU A 28 4.32 17.72 4.74
CA LEU A 28 4.66 16.41 5.29
C LEU A 28 3.94 16.17 6.63
N ALA A 29 3.85 17.18 7.49
CA ALA A 29 3.13 17.06 8.76
C ALA A 29 1.64 16.79 8.52
N ASP A 30 0.99 17.53 7.62
CA ASP A 30 -0.41 17.32 7.26
C ASP A 30 -0.66 15.92 6.70
N ASP A 31 0.20 15.46 5.77
CA ASP A 31 0.10 14.12 5.17
C ASP A 31 0.30 13.01 6.22
N LEU A 32 1.18 13.22 7.20
CA LEU A 32 1.39 12.29 8.31
C LEU A 32 0.19 12.25 9.26
N CYS A 33 -0.42 13.39 9.58
CA CYS A 33 -1.67 13.44 10.35
C CYS A 33 -2.78 12.67 9.63
N LEU A 34 -2.93 12.88 8.32
CA LEU A 34 -3.88 12.13 7.51
C LEU A 34 -3.61 10.62 7.54
N LEU A 35 -2.35 10.19 7.49
CA LEU A 35 -2.00 8.78 7.58
C LEU A 35 -2.34 8.17 8.94
N ILE A 36 -2.18 8.94 10.02
CA ILE A 36 -2.52 8.51 11.39
C ILE A 36 -4.04 8.40 11.57
N ASP A 37 -4.79 9.39 11.08
CA ASP A 37 -6.22 9.51 11.34
C ASP A 37 -7.09 8.70 10.35
N ALA A 38 -6.54 8.29 9.22
CA ALA A 38 -7.28 7.54 8.21
C ALA A 38 -7.72 6.16 8.71
N ASP A 39 -9.04 5.95 8.75
CA ASP A 39 -9.65 4.63 9.00
C ASP A 39 -10.54 4.19 7.84
N MET A 40 -9.99 3.34 6.98
CA MET A 40 -10.67 2.82 5.78
C MET A 40 -11.21 1.39 5.99
N ARG A 41 -11.26 0.87 7.23
CA ARG A 41 -11.66 -0.54 7.49
C ARG A 41 -13.09 -0.83 7.07
N ALA A 42 -14.02 0.10 7.34
CA ALA A 42 -15.42 -0.04 6.93
C ALA A 42 -15.57 -0.06 5.40
N GLN A 43 -14.78 0.75 4.69
CA GLN A 43 -14.78 0.82 3.23
C GLN A 43 -14.16 -0.44 2.62
N TRP A 44 -13.09 -0.97 3.23
CA TRP A 44 -12.54 -2.27 2.85
C TRP A 44 -13.58 -3.38 2.98
N ALA A 45 -14.34 -3.40 4.09
CA ALA A 45 -15.37 -4.40 4.33
C ALA A 45 -16.52 -4.31 3.32
N SER A 46 -16.93 -3.10 2.93
CA SER A 46 -18.05 -2.88 2.00
C SER A 46 -17.68 -2.97 0.52
N PHE A 47 -16.39 -2.93 0.15
CA PHE A 47 -15.96 -3.07 -1.24
C PHE A 47 -16.25 -4.47 -1.80
N THR A 48 -17.00 -4.54 -2.91
CA THR A 48 -17.48 -5.79 -3.52
C THR A 48 -16.68 -6.27 -4.73
N GLY A 49 -15.79 -5.44 -5.27
CA GLY A 49 -14.92 -5.84 -6.38
C GLY A 49 -13.78 -6.75 -5.93
N PRO A 50 -13.04 -7.35 -6.89
CA PRO A 50 -11.85 -8.13 -6.56
C PRO A 50 -10.82 -7.28 -5.81
N LYS A 51 -10.35 -7.83 -4.71
CA LYS A 51 -9.36 -7.20 -3.83
C LYS A 51 -8.40 -8.26 -3.30
N ALA A 52 -7.14 -7.87 -3.15
CA ALA A 52 -6.10 -8.67 -2.52
C ALA A 52 -5.30 -7.79 -1.57
N ALA A 53 -4.90 -8.33 -0.42
CA ALA A 53 -4.03 -7.66 0.53
C ALA A 53 -2.76 -8.51 0.76
N LEU A 54 -1.60 -7.87 0.68
CA LEU A 54 -0.30 -8.48 0.96
C LEU A 54 0.37 -7.71 2.12
N ALA A 55 1.03 -8.42 3.03
CA ALA A 55 1.88 -7.80 4.05
C ALA A 55 3.14 -8.61 4.30
N GLY A 56 4.23 -7.89 4.57
CA GLY A 56 5.49 -8.49 5.00
C GLY A 56 5.36 -9.06 6.41
N VAL A 57 5.88 -10.27 6.64
CA VAL A 57 5.92 -10.88 7.99
C VAL A 57 6.84 -10.11 8.95
N ASP A 58 7.86 -9.45 8.40
CA ASP A 58 8.88 -8.69 9.13
C ASP A 58 8.68 -7.17 8.97
N ASP A 59 7.46 -6.72 8.65
CA ASP A 59 7.15 -5.30 8.49
C ASP A 59 7.18 -4.58 9.86
N ALA A 60 8.17 -3.69 10.02
CA ALA A 60 8.38 -2.90 11.23
C ALA A 60 7.42 -1.70 11.35
N LEU A 61 6.79 -1.27 10.26
CA LEU A 61 5.85 -0.14 10.24
C LEU A 61 4.41 -0.63 10.44
N ILE A 62 4.03 -1.68 9.72
CA ILE A 62 2.68 -2.25 9.78
C ILE A 62 2.77 -3.66 10.36
N THR A 63 2.54 -3.77 11.66
CA THR A 63 2.64 -5.05 12.35
C THR A 63 1.65 -6.07 11.80
N ARG A 64 1.97 -7.36 11.95
CA ARG A 64 1.08 -8.47 11.60
C ARG A 64 -0.32 -8.33 12.21
N ALA A 65 -0.40 -7.94 13.48
CA ALA A 65 -1.68 -7.76 14.16
C ALA A 65 -2.50 -6.62 13.54
N HIS A 66 -1.86 -5.49 13.21
CA HIS A 66 -2.51 -4.38 12.53
C HIS A 66 -3.00 -4.78 11.14
N ALA A 67 -2.15 -5.42 10.33
CA ALA A 67 -2.52 -5.88 8.99
C ALA A 67 -3.73 -6.83 9.04
N PHE A 68 -3.74 -7.79 9.97
CA PHE A 68 -4.87 -8.71 10.11
C PHE A 68 -6.15 -7.99 10.56
N ALA A 69 -6.05 -7.05 11.50
CA ALA A 69 -7.21 -6.26 11.94
C ALA A 69 -7.83 -5.41 10.81
N CYS A 70 -7.03 -4.97 9.84
CA CYS A 70 -7.50 -4.19 8.70
C CYS A 70 -8.09 -5.04 7.58
N PHE A 71 -7.47 -6.19 7.27
CA PHE A 71 -7.74 -6.93 6.03
C PHE A 71 -8.38 -8.31 6.26
N GLY A 72 -8.32 -8.85 7.48
CA GLY A 72 -8.86 -10.16 7.83
C GLY A 72 -8.26 -11.30 6.99
N ASP A 73 -9.11 -12.25 6.61
CA ASP A 73 -8.71 -13.46 5.88
C ASP A 73 -8.24 -13.19 4.43
N ALA A 74 -8.52 -11.99 3.90
CA ALA A 74 -8.02 -11.58 2.59
C ALA A 74 -6.52 -11.22 2.60
N LEU A 75 -5.89 -11.20 3.78
CA LEU A 75 -4.47 -10.92 3.94
C LEU A 75 -3.61 -12.15 3.64
N ARG A 76 -2.74 -12.03 2.64
CA ARG A 76 -1.64 -12.97 2.42
C ARG A 76 -0.36 -12.41 3.03
N GLN A 77 0.26 -13.20 3.90
CA GLN A 77 1.56 -12.87 4.49
C GLN A 77 2.69 -13.36 3.60
N ILE A 78 3.68 -12.50 3.36
CA ILE A 78 4.81 -12.73 2.47
C ILE A 78 6.11 -12.57 3.26
N PRO A 79 7.12 -13.44 3.08
CA PRO A 79 8.45 -13.22 3.63
C PRO A 79 9.01 -11.85 3.24
N GLY A 80 9.56 -11.10 4.19
CA GLY A 80 10.09 -9.76 3.98
C GLY A 80 9.39 -8.68 4.80
N GLY A 81 9.84 -7.43 4.62
CA GLY A 81 9.35 -6.27 5.37
C GLY A 81 8.41 -5.38 4.55
N HIS A 82 8.35 -4.09 4.92
CA HIS A 82 7.41 -3.12 4.36
C HIS A 82 7.46 -2.98 2.83
N LEU A 83 8.67 -3.00 2.26
CA LEU A 83 8.92 -2.75 0.84
C LEU A 83 8.86 -4.05 0.02
N LEU A 84 7.78 -4.81 0.14
CA LEU A 84 7.55 -6.04 -0.63
C LEU A 84 7.70 -5.86 -2.15
N PRO A 85 7.25 -4.75 -2.78
CA PRO A 85 7.44 -4.57 -4.22
C PRO A 85 8.91 -4.54 -4.66
N LEU A 86 9.83 -4.19 -3.75
CA LEU A 86 11.27 -4.17 -4.03
C LEU A 86 11.97 -5.46 -3.58
N THR A 87 11.54 -6.02 -2.45
CA THR A 87 12.20 -7.18 -1.83
C THR A 87 11.65 -8.53 -2.31
N ALA A 88 10.39 -8.56 -2.74
CA ALA A 88 9.69 -9.74 -3.26
C ALA A 88 8.88 -9.42 -4.54
N PRO A 89 9.47 -8.75 -5.55
CA PRO A 89 8.74 -8.22 -6.72
C PRO A 89 7.95 -9.28 -7.48
N ARG A 90 8.50 -10.51 -7.59
CA ARG A 90 7.83 -11.62 -8.28
C ARG A 90 6.55 -12.05 -7.56
N LEU A 91 6.58 -12.14 -6.23
CA LEU A 91 5.41 -12.51 -5.44
C LEU A 91 4.31 -11.45 -5.54
N CYS A 92 4.69 -10.17 -5.59
CA CYS A 92 3.75 -9.08 -5.84
C CYS A 92 3.16 -9.16 -7.26
N ALA A 93 3.99 -9.40 -8.28
CA ALA A 93 3.52 -9.54 -9.66
C ALA A 93 2.56 -10.73 -9.82
N ASP A 94 2.88 -11.88 -9.24
CA ASP A 94 2.03 -13.07 -9.27
C ASP A 94 0.67 -12.81 -8.61
N ALA A 95 0.65 -12.08 -7.49
CA ALA A 95 -0.59 -11.72 -6.81
C ALA A 95 -1.47 -10.78 -7.68
N ILE A 96 -0.85 -9.83 -8.39
CA ILE A 96 -1.56 -8.92 -9.31
C ILE A 96 -2.14 -9.71 -10.49
N LEU A 97 -1.35 -10.60 -11.10
CA LEU A 97 -1.80 -11.44 -12.21
C LEU A 97 -2.92 -12.39 -11.78
N ALA A 98 -2.81 -12.99 -10.59
CA ALA A 98 -3.86 -13.85 -10.04
C ALA A 98 -5.16 -13.10 -9.77
N LEU A 99 -5.07 -11.87 -9.24
CA LEU A 99 -6.24 -11.00 -9.08
C LEU A 99 -6.88 -10.65 -10.43
N GLY A 100 -6.05 -10.36 -11.44
CA GLY A 100 -6.49 -10.02 -12.78
C GLY A 100 -7.11 -11.18 -13.55
N ALA A 101 -6.67 -12.42 -13.32
CA ALA A 101 -7.22 -13.62 -13.96
C ALA A 101 -8.57 -14.06 -13.37
N GLY A 102 -8.94 -13.54 -12.19
CA GLY A 102 -10.24 -13.78 -11.56
C GLY A 102 -11.30 -12.70 -11.84
N LEU A 103 -10.98 -11.72 -12.68
CA LEU A 103 -11.90 -10.71 -13.25
C LEU A 103 -12.53 -11.25 -14.54
#